data_AF-A0A7C7QF68-F1
#
_entry.id   AF-A0A7C7QF68-F1
#
_cell.length_a   1.000
_cell.length_b   1.000
_cell.length_c   1.000
_cell.angle_alpha   90.00
_cell.angle_beta   90.00
_cell.angle_gamma   90.00
#
_symmetry.space_group_name_H-M   'P 1'
#
loop_
_entity.id
_entity.type
_entity.pdbx_description
1 polymer ?
#
loop_
_entity_poly.entity_id
_entity_poly.type
_entity_poly.pdbx_seq_one_letter_code
_entity_poly.pdbx_strand_id
1 'polypeptide(L)'
;MTDEYDKTVVVAHLNKILELELAGVVRYTHYAFMVFGYNRIPIISWLREQADEGLRHAREAGELITHLGGHPSLGIGPLLETHKQDVADIVLVGLQQRADA
;
A
#
# COMPACT_ATOMS: atom_id res chain seq x y z
N MET A 1 31.55 8.97 9.70
CA MET A 1 30.48 9.99 9.65
C MET A 1 29.22 9.28 10.11
N THR A 2 28.99 9.21 11.42
CA THR A 2 27.76 8.63 11.97
C THR A 2 26.75 9.76 12.07
N ASP A 3 25.92 9.89 11.05
CA ASP A 3 24.69 10.67 11.18
C ASP A 3 23.84 9.95 12.22
N GLU A 4 23.76 10.51 13.43
CA GLU A 4 22.98 9.95 14.53
C GLU A 4 21.52 10.35 14.32
N TYR A 5 20.73 9.47 13.71
CA TYR A 5 19.32 9.72 13.42
C TYR A 5 18.42 9.29 14.58
N ASP A 6 17.29 9.98 14.74
CA ASP A 6 16.29 9.66 15.76
C ASP A 6 15.53 8.38 15.37
N LYS A 7 15.86 7.28 16.06
CA LYS A 7 15.22 5.98 15.86
C LYS A 7 13.72 6.00 16.10
N THR A 8 13.23 6.80 17.04
CA THR A 8 11.80 6.89 17.35
C THR A 8 11.05 7.51 16.18
N VAL A 9 11.61 8.56 15.58
CA VAL A 9 11.06 9.20 14.38
C VAL A 9 11.07 8.24 13.20
N VAL A 10 12.17 7.52 12.98
CA VAL A 10 12.26 6.52 11.90
C VAL A 10 11.23 5.41 12.06
N VAL A 11 11.10 4.84 13.27
CA VAL A 11 10.10 3.80 13.55
C VAL A 11 8.67 4.32 13.36
N ALA A 12 8.38 5.56 13.72
CA ALA A 12 7.07 6.16 13.50
C ALA A 12 6.75 6.28 11.99
N HIS A 13 7.72 6.70 11.18
CA HIS A 13 7.55 6.77 9.72
C HIS A 13 7.41 5.39 9.09
N LEU A 14 8.22 4.40 9.49
CA LEU A 14 8.11 3.03 9.00
C LEU A 14 6.75 2.42 9.35
N ASN A 15 6.21 2.70 10.54
CA ASN A 15 4.86 2.26 10.90
C ASN A 15 3.79 2.91 10.02
N LYS A 16 3.92 4.19 9.70
CA LYS A 16 3.01 4.86 8.75
C LYS A 16 3.10 4.23 7.35
N ILE A 17 4.30 3.92 6.87
CA ILE A 17 4.50 3.24 5.58
C ILE A 17 3.86 1.85 5.61
N LEU A 18 4.11 1.07 6.67
CA LEU A 18 3.51 -0.25 6.87
C LEU A 18 1.98 -0.21 6.76
N GLU A 19 1.34 0.70 7.47
CA GLU A 19 -0.12 0.87 7.45
C GLU A 19 -0.65 1.27 6.06
N LEU A 20 0.06 2.15 5.36
CA LEU A 20 -0.30 2.61 4.01
C LEU A 20 -0.16 1.52 2.96
N GLU A 21 0.92 0.74 3.02
CA GLU A 21 1.18 -0.37 2.10
C GLU A 21 0.16 -1.50 2.31
N LEU A 22 -0.12 -1.88 3.57
CA LEU A 22 -1.18 -2.85 3.88
C LEU A 22 -2.55 -2.38 3.39
N ALA A 23 -2.85 -1.08 3.51
CA ALA A 23 -4.07 -0.52 2.96
C ALA A 23 -4.08 -0.60 1.42
N GLY A 24 -2.94 -0.38 0.76
CA GLY A 24 -2.76 -0.58 -0.67
C GLY A 24 -3.04 -2.00 -1.13
N VAL A 25 -2.51 -3.01 -0.41
CA VAL A 25 -2.76 -4.44 -0.68
C VAL A 25 -4.26 -4.74 -0.69
N VAL A 26 -4.97 -4.29 0.35
CA VAL A 26 -6.42 -4.48 0.48
C VAL A 26 -7.16 -3.80 -0.68
N ARG A 27 -6.84 -2.55 -1.00
CA ARG A 27 -7.52 -1.78 -2.05
C ARG A 27 -7.30 -2.38 -3.44
N TYR A 28 -6.06 -2.66 -3.83
CA TYR A 28 -5.78 -3.22 -5.15
C TYR A 28 -6.39 -4.62 -5.32
N THR A 29 -6.40 -5.42 -4.27
CA THR A 29 -7.09 -6.73 -4.26
C THR A 29 -8.59 -6.55 -4.45
N HIS A 30 -9.21 -5.62 -3.71
CA HIS A 30 -10.64 -5.30 -3.83
C HIS A 30 -11.01 -4.82 -5.24
N TYR A 31 -10.25 -3.87 -5.78
CA TYR A 31 -10.48 -3.32 -7.11
C TYR A 31 -10.32 -4.34 -8.22
N ALA A 32 -9.43 -5.32 -8.08
CA ALA A 32 -9.30 -6.41 -9.04
C ALA A 32 -10.59 -7.25 -9.19
N PHE A 33 -11.45 -7.30 -8.16
CA PHE A 33 -12.76 -7.96 -8.24
C PHE A 33 -13.82 -7.12 -8.94
N MET A 34 -13.61 -5.81 -9.08
CA MET A 34 -14.58 -4.86 -9.63
C MET A 34 -14.39 -4.60 -11.13
N VAL A 35 -13.34 -5.13 -11.75
CA VAL A 35 -13.04 -4.90 -13.18
C VAL A 35 -13.75 -5.94 -14.06
N PHE A 36 -14.59 -5.47 -14.99
CA PHE A 36 -15.34 -6.30 -15.95
C PHE A 36 -15.08 -5.87 -17.40
N GLY A 37 -15.52 -6.68 -18.37
CA GLY A 37 -15.45 -6.36 -19.80
C GLY A 37 -14.24 -6.94 -20.54
N TYR A 38 -14.08 -6.53 -21.80
CA TYR A 38 -13.15 -7.16 -22.76
C TYR A 38 -11.68 -6.99 -22.37
N ASN A 39 -11.31 -5.84 -21.79
CA ASN A 39 -9.93 -5.50 -21.44
C ASN A 39 -9.52 -5.87 -20.01
N ARG A 40 -10.33 -6.67 -19.29
CA ARG A 40 -10.13 -6.90 -17.85
C ARG A 40 -8.88 -7.72 -17.50
N ILE A 41 -8.44 -8.63 -18.35
CA ILE A 41 -7.31 -9.55 -18.05
C ILE A 41 -6.02 -8.78 -17.71
N PRO A 42 -5.51 -7.88 -18.58
CA PRO A 42 -4.29 -7.14 -18.27
C PRO A 42 -4.45 -6.18 -17.07
N ILE A 43 -5.62 -5.59 -16.89
CA ILE A 43 -5.88 -4.63 -15.80
C ILE A 43 -5.91 -5.35 -14.44
N ILE A 44 -6.58 -6.51 -14.37
CA ILE A 44 -6.60 -7.36 -13.16
C ILE A 44 -5.19 -7.86 -12.85
N SER A 45 -4.39 -8.25 -13.86
CA SER A 45 -2.99 -8.64 -13.65
C SER A 45 -2.20 -7.52 -13.00
N TRP A 46 -2.27 -6.31 -13.58
CA TRP A 46 -1.57 -5.14 -13.06
C TRP A 46 -1.98 -4.80 -11.62
N LEU A 47 -3.29 -4.81 -11.30
CA LEU A 47 -3.78 -4.57 -9.94
C LEU A 47 -3.23 -5.60 -8.93
N ARG A 48 -3.19 -6.87 -9.31
CA ARG A 48 -2.62 -7.93 -8.46
C ARG A 48 -1.12 -7.75 -8.25
N GLU A 49 -0.38 -7.41 -9.29
CA GLU A 49 1.05 -7.09 -9.20
C GLU A 49 1.31 -5.92 -8.25
N GLN A 50 0.46 -4.88 -8.26
CA GLN A 50 0.57 -3.78 -7.30
C GLN A 50 0.27 -4.22 -5.85
N ALA A 51 -0.68 -5.14 -5.65
CA ALA A 51 -0.96 -5.70 -4.33
C ALA A 51 0.22 -6.54 -3.82
N ASP A 52 0.83 -7.37 -4.68
CA ASP A 52 1.99 -8.19 -4.32
C ASP A 52 3.20 -7.32 -3.96
N GLU A 53 3.43 -6.24 -4.71
CA GLU A 53 4.48 -5.28 -4.43
C GLU A 53 4.26 -4.54 -3.11
N GLY A 54 3.03 -4.06 -2.84
CA GLY A 54 2.71 -3.42 -1.56
C GLY A 54 2.91 -4.38 -0.38
N LEU A 55 2.59 -5.66 -0.55
CA LEU A 55 2.81 -6.66 0.48
C LEU A 55 4.32 -6.92 0.71
N ARG A 56 5.15 -6.85 -0.33
CA ARG A 56 6.61 -6.91 -0.19
C ARG A 56 7.12 -5.72 0.62
N HIS A 57 6.70 -4.50 0.30
CA HIS A 57 7.09 -3.30 1.04
C HIS A 57 6.64 -3.33 2.50
N ALA A 58 5.42 -3.79 2.77
CA ALA A 58 4.92 -3.95 4.13
C ALA A 58 5.80 -4.90 4.96
N ARG A 59 6.25 -6.02 4.37
CA ARG A 59 7.17 -6.95 5.03
C ARG A 59 8.51 -6.30 5.34
N GLU A 60 9.10 -5.62 4.35
CA GLU A 60 10.38 -4.91 4.51
C GLU A 60 10.30 -3.83 5.60
N ALA A 61 9.23 -3.03 5.62
CA ALA A 61 9.00 -2.03 6.66
C ALA A 61 8.87 -2.67 8.05
N GLY A 62 8.13 -3.77 8.18
CA GLY A 62 7.99 -4.52 9.43
C GLY A 62 9.33 -5.08 9.94
N GLU A 63 10.12 -5.66 9.06
CA GLU A 63 11.47 -6.16 9.37
C GLU A 63 12.37 -5.02 9.84
N LEU A 64 12.36 -3.87 9.17
CA LEU A 64 13.13 -2.69 9.58
C LEU A 64 12.69 -2.14 10.95
N ILE A 65 11.39 -2.09 11.23
CA ILE A 65 10.87 -1.65 12.54
C ILE A 65 11.41 -2.54 13.66
N THR A 66 11.31 -3.87 13.48
CA THR A 66 11.79 -4.83 14.47
C THR A 66 13.32 -4.81 14.61
N HIS A 67 14.05 -4.62 13.51
CA HIS A 67 15.51 -4.45 13.53
C HIS A 67 15.95 -3.23 14.35
N LEU A 68 15.16 -2.15 14.32
CA LEU A 68 15.39 -0.93 15.11
C LEU A 68 14.91 -1.04 16.57
N GLY A 69 14.35 -2.18 16.97
CA GLY A 69 13.80 -2.42 18.31
C GLY A 69 12.40 -1.81 18.54
N GLY A 70 11.72 -1.41 17.47
CA GLY A 70 10.35 -0.90 17.51
C GLY A 70 9.30 -2.02 17.44
N HIS A 71 8.05 -1.67 17.74
CA HIS A 71 6.90 -2.57 17.57
C HIS A 71 6.16 -2.21 16.26
N PRO A 72 5.97 -3.17 15.34
CA PRO A 72 5.22 -2.93 14.11
C PRO A 72 3.73 -2.77 14.42
N SER A 73 3.10 -1.80 13.77
CA SER A 73 1.68 -1.51 13.92
C SER A 73 0.81 -2.62 13.33
N LEU A 74 -0.31 -2.88 14.00
CA LEU A 74 -1.42 -3.71 13.50
C LEU A 74 -2.49 -2.87 12.76
N GLY A 75 -2.27 -1.56 12.65
CA GLY A 75 -3.16 -0.66 11.93
C GLY A 75 -3.20 -0.94 10.43
N ILE A 76 -4.28 -0.48 9.81
CA ILE A 76 -4.40 -0.38 8.35
C ILE A 76 -4.72 1.08 8.05
N GLY A 77 -4.00 1.67 7.11
CA GLY A 77 -4.24 3.04 6.67
C GLY A 77 -5.64 3.22 6.05
N PRO A 78 -6.01 4.45 5.67
CA PRO A 78 -7.34 4.76 5.18
C PRO A 78 -7.73 3.92 3.95
N LEU A 79 -8.90 3.29 4.02
CA LEU A 79 -9.50 2.50 2.94
C LEU A 79 -10.61 3.31 2.27
N LEU A 80 -10.24 4.29 1.45
CA LEU A 80 -11.19 5.08 0.67
C LEU A 80 -11.74 4.23 -0.49
N GLU A 81 -13.00 3.83 -0.39
CA GLU A 81 -13.77 3.24 -1.49
C GLU A 81 -14.80 4.26 -1.98
N THR A 82 -14.74 4.64 -3.25
CA THR A 82 -15.62 5.66 -3.84
C THR A 82 -16.84 5.08 -4.56
N HIS A 83 -17.06 3.75 -4.51
CA HIS A 83 -18.13 3.02 -5.20
C HIS A 83 -18.28 3.33 -6.71
N LYS A 84 -17.29 3.98 -7.33
CA LYS A 84 -17.31 4.30 -8.76
C LYS A 84 -16.91 3.08 -9.59
N GLN A 85 -17.76 2.75 -10.56
CA GLN A 85 -17.73 1.49 -11.32
C GLN A 85 -17.00 1.58 -12.67
N ASP A 86 -16.32 2.69 -12.97
CA ASP A 86 -15.50 2.79 -14.18
C ASP A 86 -14.05 2.38 -13.89
N VAL A 87 -13.52 1.50 -14.73
CA VAL A 87 -12.16 0.98 -14.65
C VAL A 87 -11.13 2.11 -14.76
N ALA A 88 -11.43 3.16 -15.52
CA ALA A 88 -10.57 4.33 -15.61
C ALA A 88 -10.46 5.08 -14.27
N ASP A 89 -11.58 5.21 -13.54
CA ASP A 89 -11.61 5.84 -12.22
C ASP A 89 -10.84 5.00 -11.19
N ILE A 90 -10.96 3.67 -11.25
CA ILE A 90 -10.22 2.75 -10.37
C ILE A 90 -8.71 2.93 -10.52
N VAL A 91 -8.21 2.96 -11.76
CA VAL A 91 -6.78 3.12 -12.04
C VAL A 91 -6.31 4.52 -11.65
N LEU A 92 -7.08 5.57 -11.96
CA LEU A 92 -6.72 6.95 -11.63
C LEU A 92 -6.67 7.18 -10.10
N VAL A 93 -7.64 6.65 -9.36
CA VAL A 93 -7.67 6.74 -7.88
C VAL A 93 -6.47 6.02 -7.28
N GLY A 94 -6.08 4.85 -7.81
CA GLY A 94 -4.89 4.13 -7.35
C GLY A 94 -3.59 4.93 -7.56
N LEU A 95 -3.45 5.60 -8.70
CA LEU A 95 -2.29 6.45 -9.00
C LEU A 95 -2.24 7.71 -8.13
N GLN A 96 -3.38 8.39 -7.94
CA GLN A 96 -3.46 9.61 -7.14
C GLN A 96 -3.06 9.34 -5.68
N GLN A 97 -3.53 8.24 -5.10
CA GLN A 97 -3.20 7.89 -3.72
C GLN A 97 -1.71 7.60 -3.50
N ARG A 98 -1.01 7.06 -4.50
CA ARG A 98 0.45 6.89 -4.42
C ARG A 98 1.21 8.20 -4.53
N ALA A 99 0.68 9.19 -5.25
CA ALA A 99 1.28 10.52 -5.31
C ALA A 99 1.11 11.30 -4.01
N ASP A 100 0.05 11.01 -3.25
CA ASP A 100 -0.29 11.70 -2.00
C ASP A 100 0.30 11.01 -0.73
N ALA A 101 0.95 9.85 -0.88
CA ALA A 101 1.57 9.07 0.20
C ALA A 101 3.06 9.44 0.41
#